data_AF-A0A416HKE8-F1
#
_entry.id   AF-A0A416HKE8-F1
#
_cell.length_a   1.000
_cell.length_b   1.000
_cell.length_c   1.000
_cell.angle_alpha   90.00
_cell.angle_beta   90.00
_cell.angle_gamma   90.00
#
_symmetry.space_group_name_H-M   'P 1'
#
loop_
_entity.id
_entity.type
_entity.pdbx_description
1 polymer ?
#
loop_
_entity_poly.entity_id
_entity_poly.type
_entity_poly.pdbx_seq_one_letter_code
_entity_poly.pdbx_strand_id
1 'polypeptide(L)'
;MSQFIHVGFGNIVNTAKIIAVVSPDSAPIKRMVQTAREAGTAVDATQGRKTKAVLVMENGQLVLSALLPETIANRAQAEREDNDEA
;
A
#
# COMPACT_ATOMS: atom_id res chain seq x y z
N MET A 1 0.13 -17.92 -7.35
CA MET A 1 -0.94 -17.10 -7.95
C MET A 1 -0.72 -15.63 -7.60
N SER A 2 -1.19 -14.70 -8.43
CA SER A 2 -1.13 -13.26 -8.11
C SER A 2 -2.22 -12.91 -7.10
N GLN A 3 -1.82 -12.69 -5.86
CA GLN A 3 -2.71 -12.41 -4.74
C GLN A 3 -3.04 -10.93 -4.67
N PHE A 4 -4.31 -10.60 -4.46
CA PHE A 4 -4.82 -9.24 -4.49
C PHE A 4 -5.47 -8.88 -3.16
N ILE A 5 -5.15 -7.71 -2.59
CA ILE A 5 -5.76 -7.23 -1.35
C ILE A 5 -6.41 -5.87 -1.51
N HIS A 6 -7.50 -5.66 -0.78
CA HIS A 6 -8.17 -4.37 -0.71
C HIS A 6 -7.36 -3.35 0.11
N VAL A 7 -7.04 -2.21 -0.51
CA VAL A 7 -6.39 -1.06 0.13
C VAL A 7 -7.35 0.11 0.37
N GLY A 8 -8.65 -0.12 0.21
CA GLY A 8 -9.74 0.80 0.60
C GLY A 8 -10.50 1.37 -0.60
N PHE A 9 -11.79 1.67 -0.40
CA PHE A 9 -12.68 2.28 -1.41
C PHE A 9 -12.71 1.57 -2.76
N GLY A 10 -12.73 0.24 -2.76
CA GLY A 10 -12.72 -0.56 -3.99
C GLY A 10 -11.35 -0.65 -4.68
N ASN A 11 -10.31 -0.01 -4.13
CA ASN A 11 -8.95 -0.13 -4.65
C ASN A 11 -8.32 -1.44 -4.18
N ILE A 12 -7.62 -2.11 -5.10
CA ILE A 12 -7.02 -3.42 -4.91
C ILE A 12 -5.59 -3.36 -5.43
N VAL A 13 -4.65 -4.01 -4.73
CA VAL A 13 -3.24 -4.09 -5.13
C VAL A 13 -2.76 -5.53 -5.11
N ASN A 14 -1.75 -5.82 -5.93
CA ASN A 14 -1.09 -7.12 -5.92
C ASN A 14 -0.15 -7.25 -4.71
N THR A 15 -0.48 -8.16 -3.79
CA THR A 15 0.27 -8.40 -2.55
C THR A 15 1.69 -8.89 -2.80
N ALA A 16 1.90 -9.69 -3.85
CA ALA A 16 3.22 -10.23 -4.19
C ALA A 16 4.20 -9.15 -4.68
N LYS A 17 3.71 -7.95 -5.00
CA LYS A 17 4.51 -6.81 -5.47
C LYS A 17 4.71 -5.74 -4.40
N ILE A 18 4.17 -5.92 -3.20
CA ILE A 18 4.40 -5.01 -2.08
C ILE A 18 5.72 -5.39 -1.40
N ILE A 19 6.67 -4.46 -1.36
CA ILE A 19 7.91 -4.60 -0.59
C ILE A 19 7.68 -4.20 0.86
N ALA A 20 6.95 -3.11 1.11
CA ALA A 20 6.74 -2.58 2.44
C ALA A 20 5.41 -1.84 2.58
N VAL A 21 4.86 -1.81 3.79
CA VAL A 21 3.73 -0.96 4.19
C VAL A 21 4.21 -0.07 5.33
N VAL A 22 4.17 1.25 5.15
CA VAL A 22 4.73 2.22 6.10
C VAL A 22 3.72 3.32 6.44
N SER A 23 3.87 3.93 7.62
CA SER A 23 3.10 5.10 8.01
C SER A 23 3.66 6.39 7.38
N PRO A 24 2.82 7.32 6.88
CA PRO A 24 3.24 8.60 6.32
C PRO A 24 3.66 9.65 7.37
N ASP A 25 3.79 9.31 8.66
CA ASP A 25 3.99 10.30 9.71
C ASP A 25 5.39 10.94 9.72
N SER A 26 6.42 10.18 9.32
CA SER A 26 7.80 10.63 9.37
C SER A 26 8.18 11.55 8.20
N ALA A 27 9.08 12.51 8.44
CA ALA A 27 9.54 13.45 7.42
C ALA A 27 10.15 12.77 6.18
N PRO A 28 10.96 11.70 6.28
CA PRO A 28 11.48 10.99 5.12
C PRO A 28 10.38 10.37 4.24
N ILE A 29 9.35 9.77 4.85
CA ILE A 29 8.23 9.18 4.09
C ILE A 29 7.41 10.26 3.40
N LYS A 30 7.14 11.39 4.07
CA LYS A 30 6.46 12.53 3.44
C LYS A 30 7.21 13.04 2.22
N ARG A 31 8.54 13.15 2.30
CA ARG A 31 9.39 13.52 1.15
C ARG A 31 9.29 12.48 0.04
N MET A 32 9.35 11.19 0.37
CA MET A 32 9.23 10.09 -0.59
C MET A 32 7.90 10.14 -1.35
N VAL A 33 6.79 10.38 -0.65
CA VAL A 33 5.46 10.56 -1.27
C VAL A 33 5.42 11.78 -2.17
N GLN A 34 5.99 12.90 -1.74
CA GLN A 34 6.06 14.11 -2.55
C GLN A 34 6.84 13.87 -3.85
N THR A 35 8.02 13.27 -3.77
CA THR A 35 8.82 12.91 -4.94
C THR A 35 8.07 11.96 -5.89
N ALA A 36 7.36 10.97 -5.35
CA ALA A 36 6.56 10.06 -6.18
C ALA A 36 5.38 10.76 -6.86
N ARG A 37 4.74 11.73 -6.21
CA ARG A 37 3.68 12.55 -6.82
C ARG A 37 4.24 13.41 -7.96
N GLU A 38 5.39 14.05 -7.75
CA GLU A 38 6.06 14.87 -8.76
C GLU A 38 6.54 14.04 -9.96
N ALA A 39 7.02 12.82 -9.71
CA ALA A 39 7.45 11.88 -10.75
C ALA A 39 6.29 11.14 -11.45
N GLY A 40 5.05 11.33 -11.01
CA GLY A 40 3.88 10.60 -11.55
C GLY A 40 3.84 9.11 -11.19
N THR A 41 4.62 8.68 -10.19
CA THR A 41 4.73 7.28 -9.74
C THR A 41 3.91 6.98 -8.48
N ALA A 42 3.25 7.99 -7.91
CA ALA A 42 2.29 7.83 -6.82
C ALA A 42 0.89 7.48 -7.35
N VAL A 43 0.33 6.37 -6.87
CA VAL A 43 -1.05 5.95 -7.09
C VAL A 43 -1.87 6.35 -5.87
N ASP A 44 -2.80 7.28 -6.03
CA ASP A 44 -3.63 7.77 -4.93
C ASP A 44 -4.92 6.92 -4.78
N ALA A 45 -4.91 6.00 -3.81
CA ALA A 45 -6.05 5.17 -3.45
C ALA A 45 -6.82 5.71 -2.21
N THR A 46 -6.62 6.97 -1.83
CA THR A 46 -7.22 7.57 -0.62
C THR A 46 -8.64 8.08 -0.82
N GLN A 47 -9.07 8.31 -2.07
CA GLN A 47 -10.36 8.93 -2.43
C GLN A 47 -10.62 10.25 -1.69
N GLY A 48 -9.61 11.13 -1.66
CA GLY A 48 -9.71 12.46 -1.02
C GLY A 48 -9.62 12.45 0.51
N ARG A 49 -9.37 11.29 1.12
CA ARG A 49 -9.13 11.19 2.57
C ARG A 49 -7.66 11.34 2.90
N LYS A 50 -7.37 11.58 4.19
CA LYS A 50 -6.01 11.62 4.70
C LYS A 50 -5.31 10.27 4.42
N THR A 51 -4.13 10.32 3.81
CA THR A 51 -3.24 9.15 3.70
C THR A 51 -2.87 8.67 5.11
N LYS A 52 -3.15 7.40 5.38
CA LYS A 52 -2.80 6.71 6.62
C LYS A 52 -1.74 5.62 6.42
N ALA A 53 -1.60 5.12 5.20
CA ALA A 53 -0.56 4.16 4.84
C ALA A 53 0.01 4.46 3.47
N VAL A 54 1.28 4.10 3.30
CA VAL A 54 2.02 4.16 2.03
C VAL A 54 2.54 2.75 1.77
N LEU A 55 2.16 2.18 0.63
CA LEU A 55 2.67 0.90 0.17
C LEU A 55 3.79 1.17 -0.82
N VAL A 56 4.94 0.54 -0.59
CA VAL A 56 6.09 0.59 -1.48
C VAL A 56 6.04 -0.63 -2.39
N MET A 57 5.88 -0.40 -3.69
CA MET A 57 5.81 -1.46 -4.70
C MET A 57 7.21 -1.81 -5.21
N GLU A 58 7.37 -3.02 -5.74
CA GLU A 58 8.64 -3.54 -6.27
C GLU A 58 9.26 -2.66 -7.37
N ASN A 59 8.42 -2.03 -8.20
CA ASN A 59 8.85 -1.15 -9.27
C ASN A 59 9.12 0.30 -8.83
N GLY A 60 9.14 0.57 -7.53
CA GLY A 60 9.34 1.91 -6.98
C GLY A 60 8.10 2.81 -7.01
N GLN A 61 6.95 2.33 -7.46
CA GLN A 61 5.68 3.06 -7.30
C GLN A 61 5.24 3.08 -5.84
N LEU A 62 4.55 4.15 -5.46
CA LEU A 62 3.94 4.27 -4.14
C LEU A 62 2.42 4.24 -4.25
N VAL A 63 1.76 3.36 -3.50
CA VAL A 63 0.30 3.37 -3.39
C VAL A 63 -0.08 4.03 -2.07
N LEU A 64 -0.91 5.06 -2.12
CA LEU A 64 -1.36 5.81 -0.95
C LEU A 64 -2.74 5.31 -0.53
N SER A 65 -2.88 4.88 0.72
CA SER A 65 -4.14 4.36 1.25
C SER A 65 -4.64 5.19 2.43
N ALA A 66 -5.95 5.29 2.58
CA ALA A 66 -6.57 5.87 3.78
C ALA A 66 -6.82 4.82 4.89
N LEU A 67 -6.46 3.56 4.66
CA LEU A 67 -6.46 2.51 5.67
C LEU A 67 -5.19 2.55 6.50
N LEU A 68 -5.27 2.03 7.72
CA LEU A 68 -4.11 1.93 8.60
C LEU A 68 -3.13 0.87 8.06
N PRO A 69 -1.81 1.06 8.28
CA PRO A 69 -0.80 0.06 7.90
C PRO A 69 -1.13 -1.33 8.45
N GLU A 70 -1.57 -1.41 9.71
CA GLU A 70 -1.96 -2.65 10.39
C GLU A 70 -3.12 -3.36 9.69
N THR A 71 -4.13 -2.62 9.23
CA THR A 71 -5.27 -3.20 8.49
C THR A 71 -4.82 -3.85 7.18
N ILE A 72 -3.85 -3.23 6.51
CA ILE A 72 -3.30 -3.74 5.24
C ILE A 72 -2.40 -4.95 5.52
N ALA A 73 -1.57 -4.88 6.57
CA ALA A 73 -0.70 -5.97 7.00
C ALA A 73 -1.50 -7.22 7.38
N ASN A 74 -2.55 -7.08 8.19
CA ASN A 74 -3.41 -8.19 8.59
C ASN A 74 -4.09 -8.85 7.38
N ARG A 75 -4.54 -8.06 6.40
CA ARG A 75 -5.10 -8.60 5.15
C ARG A 75 -4.05 -9.32 4.32
N ALA A 76 -2.83 -8.79 4.25
CA ALA A 76 -1.73 -9.43 3.54
C ALA A 76 -1.28 -10.74 4.22
N GLN A 77 -1.43 -10.84 5.54
CA GLN A 77 -1.07 -12.04 6.32
C GLN A 77 -2.14 -13.13 6.24
N ALA A 78 -3.42 -12.79 6.44
CA ALA A 78 -4.53 -13.76 6.32
C ALA A 78 -4.53 -14.45 4.95
N GLU A 79 -4.27 -13.67 3.91
CA GLU A 79 -4.12 -14.17 2.54
C GLU A 79 -2.92 -15.12 2.36
N ARG A 80 -1.81 -14.91 3.07
CA ARG A 80 -0.67 -15.85 3.04
C ARG A 80 -1.02 -17.17 3.72
N GLU A 81 -1.71 -17.11 4.86
CA GLU A 81 -2.12 -18.29 5.62
C GLU A 81 -3.04 -19.20 4.79
N ASP A 82 -4.04 -18.63 4.10
CA ASP A 82 -4.94 -19.38 3.20
C ASP A 82 -4.20 -20.08 2.05
N ASN A 83 -3.06 -19.53 1.60
CA ASN A 83 -2.29 -20.09 0.49
C ASN A 83 -1.24 -21.12 0.94
N ASP A 84 -0.82 -21.12 2.20
CA ASP A 84 0.09 -22.14 2.75
C ASP A 84 -0.67 -23.42 3.16
N GLU A 85 -2.00 -23.33 3.37
CA GLU A 85 -2.87 -24.47 3.68
C GLU A 85 -3.46 -25.19 2.43
N ALA A 86 -3.23 -24.65 1.22
CA ALA A 86 -3.76 -25.14 -0.06
C ALA A 86 -2.70 -25.83 -0.94
#